data_AF-A0A815UWV3-F1
#
_entry.id   AF-A0A815UWV3-F1
#
_cell.length_a   1.000
_cell.length_b   1.000
_cell.length_c   1.000
_cell.angle_alpha   90.00
_cell.angle_beta   90.00
_cell.angle_gamma   90.00
#
_symmetry.space_group_name_H-M   'P 1'
#
loop_
_entity.id
_entity.type
_entity.pdbx_description
1 polymer ?
#
loop_
_entity_poly.entity_id
_entity_poly.type
_entity_poly.pdbx_seq_one_letter_code
_entity_poly.pdbx_strand_id
1 'polypeptide(L)'
;YGACIINDERVSYSGSTFAAIRSGKHDHSSALAYANDFDTLVQLPEFEKVALSDGIVKPVVILSVDGGSDENPRYPKTIKAAT
;
A
#
# COMPACT_ATOMS: atom_id res chain seq x y z
N TYR A 1 6.20 0.08 0.15
CA TYR A 1 5.80 -1.33 0.38
C TYR A 1 6.95 -2.25 0.00
N GLY A 2 7.40 -3.09 0.93
CA GLY A 2 8.37 -4.16 0.65
C GLY A 2 7.64 -5.46 0.35
N ALA A 3 8.06 -6.18 -0.70
CA ALA A 3 7.56 -7.51 -0.99
C ALA A 3 8.58 -8.58 -0.54
N CYS A 4 8.07 -9.67 0.04
CA CYS A 4 8.81 -10.91 0.23
C CYS A 4 8.01 -12.05 -0.40
N ILE A 5 8.72 -13.06 -0.91
CA ILE A 5 8.09 -14.24 -1.49
C ILE A 5 8.16 -15.36 -0.46
N ILE A 6 7.01 -15.96 -0.17
CA ILE A 6 6.91 -17.17 0.64
C ILE A 6 6.63 -18.33 -0.33
N ASN A 7 7.63 -19.17 -0.55
CA ASN A 7 7.52 -20.39 -1.37
C ASN A 7 8.00 -21.58 -0.55
N ASP A 8 7.28 -22.70 -0.58
CA ASP A 8 7.67 -23.94 0.10
C ASP A 8 8.12 -23.74 1.55
N GLU A 9 7.34 -22.98 2.32
CA GLU A 9 7.60 -22.62 3.73
C GLU A 9 8.90 -21.82 3.97
N ARG A 10 9.50 -21.27 2.91
CA ARG A 10 10.71 -20.45 2.97
C ARG A 10 10.42 -19.01 2.57
N VAL A 11 10.86 -18.09 3.41
CA VAL A 11 10.82 -16.65 3.14
C VAL A 11 12.09 -16.28 2.37
N SER A 12 11.94 -15.63 1.22
CA SER A 12 13.09 -15.09 0.48
C SER A 12 13.72 -13.93 1.27
N TYR A 13 15.06 -13.82 1.20
CA TYR A 13 15.80 -12.78 1.93
C TYR A 13 15.49 -11.35 1.47
N SER A 14 15.10 -11.18 0.21
CA SER A 14 14.76 -9.89 -0.39
C SER A 14 13.78 -10.05 -1.55
N GLY A 15 12.93 -9.06 -1.77
CA GLY A 15 12.06 -8.93 -2.94
C GLY A 15 11.96 -7.48 -3.39
N SER A 16 11.13 -7.25 -4.42
CA SER A 16 10.90 -5.93 -5.00
C SER A 16 10.40 -4.94 -3.93
N THR A 17 10.90 -3.70 -3.97
CA THR A 17 10.48 -2.64 -3.04
C THR A 17 9.90 -1.48 -3.85
N PHE A 18 8.69 -1.07 -3.49
CA PHE A 18 8.01 0.07 -4.07
C PHE A 18 8.03 1.24 -3.10
N ALA A 19 8.47 2.40 -3.58
CA ALA A 19 8.46 3.65 -2.83
C ALA A 19 7.70 4.72 -3.64
N ALA A 20 6.55 5.15 -3.13
CA ALA A 20 5.86 6.34 -3.65
C ALA A 20 6.39 7.58 -2.93
N ILE A 21 6.86 8.57 -3.70
CA ILE A 21 7.35 9.85 -3.18
C ILE A 21 6.35 10.92 -3.56
N ARG A 22 5.87 11.68 -2.57
CA ARG A 22 4.92 12.78 -2.75
C ARG A 22 5.46 14.06 -2.15
N SER A 23 5.02 15.20 -2.68
CA SER A 23 5.40 16.50 -2.14
C SER A 23 4.68 16.76 -0.82
N GLY A 24 5.42 17.02 0.26
CA GLY A 24 4.86 17.29 1.58
C GLY A 24 3.89 18.49 1.66
N LYS A 25 3.86 19.37 0.63
CA LYS A 25 2.89 20.47 0.54
C LYS A 25 1.48 20.01 0.15
N HIS A 26 1.37 18.84 -0.47
CA HIS A 26 0.13 18.26 -0.98
C HIS A 26 -0.08 16.82 -0.49
N ASP A 27 0.79 16.35 0.40
CA ASP A 27 0.77 14.98 0.92
C ASP A 27 -0.17 14.92 2.12
N HIS A 28 -1.41 14.54 1.84
CA HIS A 28 -2.34 14.09 2.86
C HIS A 28 -2.30 12.56 2.88
N SER A 29 -1.90 12.00 4.03
CA SER A 29 -2.04 10.58 4.30
C SER A 29 -3.54 10.23 4.30
N SER A 30 -4.03 9.70 3.20
CA SER A 30 -5.45 9.36 3.02
C SER A 30 -5.57 7.95 2.48
N ALA A 31 -6.65 7.26 2.86
CA ALA A 31 -6.94 5.91 2.38
C ALA A 31 -6.96 5.84 0.83
N LEU A 32 -7.43 6.89 0.16
CA LEU A 32 -7.43 6.99 -1.29
C LEU A 32 -6.01 7.02 -1.87
N ALA A 33 -5.09 7.78 -1.28
CA ALA A 33 -3.71 7.82 -1.73
C ALA A 33 -3.03 6.45 -1.57
N TYR A 34 -3.29 5.75 -0.46
CA TYR A 34 -2.79 4.39 -0.25
C TYR A 34 -3.39 3.38 -1.24
N ALA A 35 -4.68 3.50 -1.57
CA ALA A 35 -5.33 2.67 -2.57
C ALA A 35 -4.72 2.88 -3.97
N ASN A 36 -4.50 4.13 -4.38
CA ASN A 36 -3.87 4.44 -5.67
C ASN A 36 -2.43 3.91 -5.76
N ASP A 37 -1.66 4.02 -4.67
CA ASP A 37 -0.31 3.45 -4.62
C ASP A 37 -0.35 1.92 -4.72
N PHE A 38 -1.33 1.28 -4.07
CA PHE A 38 -1.52 -0.16 -4.15
C PHE A 38 -1.91 -0.61 -5.56
N ASP A 39 -2.86 0.07 -6.20
CA ASP A 39 -3.27 -0.18 -7.58
C ASP A 39 -2.09 -0.04 -8.56
N THR A 40 -1.23 0.95 -8.32
CA THR A 40 0.01 1.11 -9.08
C THR A 40 0.95 -0.08 -8.85
N LEU A 41 1.14 -0.48 -7.59
CA LEU A 41 2.02 -1.58 -7.22
C LEU A 41 1.60 -2.90 -7.87
N VAL A 42 0.31 -3.24 -7.88
CA VAL A 42 -0.17 -4.53 -8.44
C VAL A 42 -0.04 -4.62 -9.95
N GLN A 43 0.09 -3.47 -10.64
CA GLN A 43 0.30 -3.40 -12.08
C GLN A 43 1.77 -3.49 -12.50
N LEU A 44 2.71 -3.38 -11.55
CA LEU A 44 4.14 -3.46 -11.83
C LEU A 44 4.57 -4.91 -12.09
N PRO A 45 5.27 -5.22 -13.21
CA PRO A 45 5.75 -6.57 -13.52
C PRO A 45 6.63 -7.18 -12.42
N GLU A 46 7.39 -6.35 -11.70
CA GLU A 46 8.26 -6.76 -10.61
C GLU A 46 7.50 -7.32 -9.39
N PHE A 47 6.20 -7.03 -9.31
CA PHE A 47 5.32 -7.47 -8.24
C PHE A 47 4.33 -8.54 -8.70
N GLU A 48 4.26 -8.88 -9.98
CA GLU A 48 3.27 -9.82 -10.54
C GLU A 48 3.20 -11.14 -9.75
N LYS A 49 4.35 -11.77 -9.50
CA LYS A 49 4.44 -13.04 -8.75
C LYS A 49 3.96 -12.92 -7.30
N VAL A 50 4.06 -11.72 -6.73
CA VAL A 50 3.72 -11.45 -5.33
C VAL A 50 2.26 -11.01 -5.20
N ALA A 51 1.83 -10.08 -6.05
CA ALA A 51 0.53 -9.43 -6.01
C ALA A 51 -0.57 -10.24 -6.70
N LEU A 52 -0.24 -11.00 -7.76
CA LEU A 52 -1.24 -11.67 -8.61
C LEU A 52 -1.17 -13.20 -8.49
N SER A 53 -2.31 -13.84 -8.72
CA SER A 53 -2.49 -15.25 -9.00
C SER A 53 -3.35 -15.36 -10.25
N ASP A 54 -2.83 -15.99 -11.30
CA ASP A 54 -3.52 -16.13 -12.59
C ASP A 54 -4.03 -14.79 -13.18
N GLY A 55 -3.23 -13.72 -13.01
CA GLY A 55 -3.57 -12.38 -13.47
C GLY A 55 -4.60 -11.63 -12.62
N ILE A 56 -5.08 -12.22 -11.51
CA ILE A 56 -6.01 -11.61 -10.57
C ILE A 56 -5.25 -11.25 -9.29
N VAL A 57 -5.55 -10.09 -8.70
CA VAL A 57 -4.97 -9.71 -7.40
C VAL A 57 -5.30 -10.77 -6.35
N LYS A 58 -4.28 -11.23 -5.62
CA LYS A 58 -4.46 -12.24 -4.57
C LYS A 58 -5.51 -11.76 -3.56
N PRO A 59 -6.41 -12.64 -3.11
CA PRO A 59 -7.52 -12.26 -2.23
C PRO A 59 -7.06 -11.84 -0.83
N VAL A 60 -5.84 -12.23 -0.42
CA VAL A 60 -5.26 -11.89 0.88
C VAL A 60 -3.95 -11.16 0.65
N VAL A 61 -3.87 -9.94 1.20
CA VAL A 61 -2.67 -9.10 1.15
C VAL A 61 -2.36 -8.62 2.56
N ILE A 62 -1.11 -8.81 3.01
CA ILE A 62 -0.62 -8.31 4.28
C ILE A 62 0.26 -7.11 4.00
N LEU A 63 -0.20 -5.91 4.35
CA LEU A 63 0.58 -4.68 4.24
C LEU A 63 1.03 -4.25 5.63
N SER A 64 2.34 -4.19 5.83
CA SER A 64 2.92 -3.50 6.98
C SER A 64 3.20 -2.06 6.59
N VAL A 65 2.55 -1.12 7.27
CA VAL A 65 2.78 0.31 7.13
C VAL A 65 3.37 0.84 8.43
N ASP A 66 4.52 1.51 8.34
CA ASP A 66 5.10 2.21 9.47
C ASP A 66 4.64 3.67 9.43
N GLY A 67 3.72 4.00 10.33
CA GLY A 67 3.03 5.28 10.40
C GLY A 67 1.93 5.18 11.44
N GLY A 68 2.01 5.98 12.50
CA GLY A 68 0.94 6.04 13.50
C GLY A 68 -0.37 6.45 12.81
N SER A 69 -1.50 5.89 13.26
CA SER A 69 -2.82 6.22 12.73
C SER A 69 -3.07 7.74 12.73
N ASP A 70 -2.81 8.39 11.61
CA ASP A 70 -3.21 9.79 11.35
C ASP A 70 -4.74 9.88 11.26
N GLU A 71 -5.39 8.77 10.94
CA GLU A 71 -6.84 8.57 10.98
C GLU A 71 -7.34 7.96 12.31
N ASN A 72 -6.58 8.05 13.41
CA ASN A 72 -7.20 7.88 14.72
C ASN A 72 -7.92 9.19 15.03
N PRO A 73 -9.27 9.24 15.10
CA PRO A 73 -10.00 10.48 15.36
C PRO A 73 -9.82 10.84 16.83
N ARG A 74 -8.64 11.36 17.20
CA ARG A 74 -8.39 11.97 18.50
C ARG A 74 -9.14 13.29 18.65
N TYR A 75 -9.56 13.88 17.53
CA TYR A 75 -10.35 15.11 17.48
C TYR A 75 -11.48 14.97 16.45
N PRO A 76 -12.69 15.51 16.73
CA PRO A 76 -13.78 15.55 15.76
C PRO A 76 -13.32 16.29 14.50
N LYS A 77 -13.38 15.64 13.34
CA LYS A 77 -13.16 16.33 12.07
C LYS A 77 -14.37 17.22 11.81
N THR A 78 -14.12 18.51 11.56
CA THR A 78 -15.17 19.42 11.07
C THR A 78 -15.73 18.85 9.77
N ILE A 79 -17.03 18.61 9.72
CA ILE A 79 -17.75 18.32 8.47
C ILE A 79 -17.54 19.54 7.57
N LYS A 80 -16.56 19.49 6.67
CA LYS A 80 -16.42 20.50 5.64
C LYS A 80 -17.31 20.06 4.48
N ALA A 81 -18.59 20.46 4.58
CA ALA A 81 -19.47 20.49 3.44
C ALA A 81 -18.98 21.57 2.45
N ALA A 82 -18.97 21.19 1.17
CA ALA A 82 -18.99 21.98 -0.06
C ALA A 82 -17.90 23.05 -0.29
N THR A 83 -17.25 22.98 -1.47
CA THR A 83 -17.67 23.79 -2.63
C THR A 83 -17.53 22.96 -3.89
#